data_AF-A0A7C0WP66-F1
#
_entry.id   AF-A0A7C0WP66-F1
#
_cell.length_a   1.000
_cell.length_b   1.000
_cell.length_c   1.000
_cell.angle_alpha   90.00
_cell.angle_beta   90.00
_cell.angle_gamma   90.00
#
_symmetry.space_group_name_H-M   'P 1'
#
loop_
_entity.id
_entity.type
_entity.pdbx_description
1 polymer ?
#
loop_
_entity_poly.entity_id
_entity_poly.type
_entity_poly.pdbx_seq_one_letter_code
_entity_poly.pdbx_strand_id
1 'polypeptide(L)' 'MATLKDKIEGIEREEIRQAMQECNWVMARAARKLGITERMIGYKVKKYGIRKEARR' A
#
# COMPACT_ATOMS: atom_id res chain seq x y z
N MET A 1 -2.97 8.96 23.08
CA MET A 1 -4.04 9.23 22.09
C MET A 1 -3.43 9.18 20.70
N ALA A 2 -4.06 8.52 19.73
CA ALA A 2 -3.56 8.49 18.35
C ALA A 2 -3.79 9.85 17.66
N THR A 3 -2.78 10.35 16.96
CA THR A 3 -2.84 11.62 16.24
C THR A 3 -3.61 11.48 14.92
N LEU A 4 -3.98 12.60 14.30
CA LEU A 4 -4.54 12.58 12.95
C LEU A 4 -3.57 11.92 11.95
N LYS A 5 -2.26 12.15 12.13
CA LYS A 5 -1.21 11.57 11.30
C LYS A 5 -1.24 10.04 11.37
N ASP A 6 -1.34 9.47 12.57
CA ASP A 6 -1.36 8.01 12.76
C ASP A 6 -2.59 7.37 12.07
N LYS A 7 -3.74 8.05 12.14
CA LYS A 7 -4.98 7.58 11.47
C LYS A 7 -4.84 7.58 9.95
N ILE A 8 -4.29 8.65 9.38
CA ILE A 8 -4.05 8.76 7.93
C ILE A 8 -3.07 7.68 7.47
N GLU A 9 -1.99 7.44 8.23
CA GLU A 9 -1.03 6.39 7.90
C GLU A 9 -1.65 4.99 7.97
N GLY A 10 -2.56 4.75 8.92
CA GLY A 10 -3.32 3.50 9.02
C GLY A 10 -4.21 3.24 7.81
N ILE A 11 -5.02 4.24 7.42
CA ILE A 11 -5.89 4.16 6.24
C ILE A 11 -5.05 3.95 4.98
N GLU A 12 -4.00 4.77 4.79
CA GLU A 12 -3.14 4.67 3.62
C GLU A 12 -2.45 3.29 3.51
N ARG A 13 -1.96 2.75 4.61
CA ARG A 13 -1.34 1.42 4.64
C ARG A 13 -2.33 0.34 4.20
N GLU A 14 -3.57 0.42 4.67
CA GLU A 14 -4.60 -0.58 4.37
C GLU A 14 -5.05 -0.52 2.90
N GLU A 15 -5.30 0.68 2.38
CA GLU A 15 -5.65 0.88 0.96
C GLU A 15 -4.57 0.35 0.01
N ILE A 16 -3.29 0.59 0.35
CA ILE A 16 -2.17 0.07 -0.45
C ILE A 16 -2.09 -1.44 -0.37
N ARG A 17 -2.31 -2.03 0.82
CA ARG A 17 -2.31 -3.49 0.99
C ARG A 17 -3.40 -4.14 0.15
N GLN A 18 -4.62 -3.61 0.20
CA GLN A 18 -5.75 -4.13 -0.58
C GLN A 18 -5.49 -4.00 -2.08
N ALA A 19 -5.06 -2.83 -2.56
CA ALA A 19 -4.75 -2.63 -3.98
C ALA A 19 -3.65 -3.59 -4.47
N MET A 20 -2.62 -3.83 -3.65
CA MET A 20 -1.57 -4.81 -3.96
C MET A 20 -2.13 -6.24 -4.04
N GLN A 21 -3.01 -6.63 -3.13
CA GLN A 21 -3.64 -7.96 -3.16
C GLN A 21 -4.51 -8.15 -4.40
N GLU A 22 -5.41 -7.20 -4.69
CA GLU A 22 -6.31 -7.25 -5.85
C GLU A 22 -5.57 -7.22 -7.19
N CYS A 23 -4.41 -6.56 -7.23
CA CYS A 23 -3.59 -6.44 -8.43
C CYS A 23 -2.54 -7.55 -8.56
N ASN A 24 -2.68 -8.67 -7.83
CA ASN A 24 -1.72 -9.79 -7.82
C ASN A 24 -0.28 -9.34 -7.55
N TRP A 25 -0.12 -8.35 -6.68
CA TRP A 25 1.17 -7.76 -6.28
C TRP A 25 1.94 -7.07 -7.42
N VAL A 26 1.25 -6.67 -8.50
CA VAL A 26 1.84 -5.85 -9.58
C VAL A 26 1.73 -4.36 -9.22
N MET A 27 2.86 -3.76 -8.84
CA MET A 27 2.93 -2.36 -8.37
C MET A 27 2.34 -1.36 -9.38
N ALA A 28 2.70 -1.46 -10.66
CA ALA A 28 2.13 -0.60 -11.71
C ALA A 28 0.59 -0.64 -11.76
N ARG A 29 -0.03 -1.81 -11.57
CA ARG A 29 -1.49 -1.97 -11.57
C ARG A 29 -2.12 -1.38 -10.31
N ALA A 30 -1.53 -1.66 -9.15
CA ALA A 30 -2.00 -1.12 -7.87
C ALA A 30 -1.87 0.42 -7.84
N ALA A 31 -0.79 0.97 -8.36
CA ALA A 31 -0.58 2.41 -8.46
C ALA A 31 -1.63 3.08 -9.36
N ARG A 32 -1.91 2.50 -10.54
CA ARG A 32 -2.99 2.97 -11.42
C ARG A 32 -4.36 2.91 -10.74
N LYS A 33 -4.64 1.84 -10.00
CA LYS A 33 -5.89 1.70 -9.24
C LYS A 33 -6.04 2.80 -8.17
N LEU A 34 -4.96 3.13 -7.48
CA LEU A 34 -4.93 4.16 -6.43
C LEU A 34 -4.76 5.59 -6.97
N GLY A 35 -4.65 5.78 -8.29
CA GLY A 35 -4.45 7.10 -8.90
C GLY A 35 -3.10 7.75 -8.57
N ILE A 36 -2.06 6.94 -8.29
CA ILE A 36 -0.71 7.43 -7.99
C ILE A 36 0.33 6.85 -8.97
N THR A 37 1.54 7.37 -8.91
CA THR A 37 2.66 6.81 -9.70
C THR A 37 3.20 5.52 -9.07
N GLU A 38 3.77 4.66 -9.91
CA GLU A 38 4.44 3.44 -9.46
C GLU A 38 5.62 3.74 -8.50
N ARG A 39 6.32 4.86 -8.70
CA ARG A 39 7.35 5.31 -7.77
C ARG A 39 6.78 5.61 -6.37
N MET A 40 5.64 6.28 -6.29
CA MET A 40 4.98 6.59 -5.02
C MET A 40 4.51 5.33 -4.30
N ILE A 41 3.90 4.37 -5.00
CA ILE A 41 3.48 3.12 -4.36
C ILE A 41 4.70 2.34 -3.85
N GLY A 42 5.79 2.29 -4.61
CA GLY A 42 7.04 1.64 -4.19
C GLY A 42 7.61 2.22 -2.90
N TYR A 43 7.65 3.56 -2.78
CA TYR A 43 8.06 4.20 -1.53
C TYR A 43 7.15 3.87 -0.36
N LYS A 44 5.83 3.90 -0.55
CA LYS A 44 4.86 3.64 0.52
C LYS A 44 4.86 2.17 0.95
N VAL A 45 4.98 1.23 0.01
CA VAL A 45 5.15 -0.20 0.29
C VAL A 45 6.39 -0.43 1.14
N LYS A 46 7.52 0.22 0.81
CA LYS A 46 8.74 0.17 1.62
C LYS A 46 8.55 0.81 3.00
N LYS A 47 7.94 2.00 3.05
CA LYS A 47 7.67 2.75 4.30
C LYS A 47 6.82 1.92 5.28
N TYR A 48 5.78 1.26 4.78
CA TYR A 48 4.81 0.52 5.60
C TYR A 48 5.11 -0.97 5.76
N GLY A 49 6.21 -1.46 5.17
CA GLY A 49 6.60 -2.87 5.24
C GLY A 49 5.56 -3.82 4.64
N ILE A 50 4.84 -3.40 3.60
CA ILE A 50 3.79 -4.21 2.96
C ILE A 50 4.47 -5.31 2.14
N ARG A 51 4.14 -6.58 2.42
CA ARG A 51 4.75 -7.75 1.79
C ARG A 51 3.70 -8.81 1.50
N LYS A 52 3.91 -9.57 0.42
CA LYS A 52 3.10 -10.75 0.11
C LYS A 52 3.32 -11.76 1.22
N GLU A 53 2.26 -12.14 1.92
CA GLU A 53 2.33 -13.26 2.84
C GLU A 53 2.69 -14.49 2.02
N ALA A 54 3.83 -15.10 2.33
CA ALA A 54 4.16 -16.41 1.79
C ALA A 54 3.15 -17.38 2.40
N ARG A 55 2.27 -17.93 1.57
CA ARG A 55 1.41 -19.05 1.96
C ARG A 55 2.35 -20.19 2.39
N ARG A 56 2.44 -20.45 3.69
CA ARG A 56 2.98 -21.69 4.22
C ARG A 56 2.01 -22.83 3.93
#